data_AF-A0A8H7VME2-F1
#
_entry.id   AF-A0A8H7VME2-F1
#
_cell.length_a   1.000
_cell.length_b   1.000
_cell.length_c   1.000
_cell.angle_alpha   90.00
_cell.angle_beta   90.00
_cell.angle_gamma   90.00
#
_symmetry.space_group_name_H-M   'P 1'
#
loop_
_entity.id
_entity.type
_entity.pdbx_description
1 polymer ?
#
loop_
_entity_poly.entity_id
_entity_poly.type
_entity_poly.pdbx_seq_one_letter_code
_entity_poly.pdbx_strand_id
1 'polypeptide(L)'
;MLYNEHKFWIEPESPYYCFRGRQKFDLALLYRPRIFVWAPDKLVDIFCQAPNCGRKLHSDGFNCDPIARRIVDIDRCYKCKKTINGHDSELMDSLPYHIQSIFLAILTHRGGISRQLADLLRPCFQNAMGPERLHDLLQELHHLRYSRLQLTYLTSIDHQQQHAPQLSFFGATGVNQSYPPFSNFDDPLEYAGYVPSATYLRMIYTAIMDQLQLFMDKEMMVLDGVVLKGDHTFKIIKHMAKVGGESTFYALYTVYHISPRYIRTISDANIDINQILSDIEDGRSITIAFDTEWNYNKVTKYIGKMAVIQIAYNDLLLILPILHYGVLPEKLIDLLKSNNVVKVGRNVGNDLAKINRDYQVDADRRHVVELGSFAKEQGAVHDSRTNLSNICAAVLGSPLYKGNNDRLSNWESPLLSPNQIYYAGLDAWVSLNVYNSLIERSKNLRKNNYISNNSIQPTTPTTISSLIYQDDNQGQEYLDSDSLLYDEDIFEEQPEKEVIEQNENYGITRILKDPFHLMAQLKIPKKHSL
;
A
#
# COMPACT_ATOMS: atom_id res chain seq x y z
N MET A 1 25.26 21.21 30.17
CA MET A 1 24.17 20.88 31.12
C MET A 1 23.39 19.69 30.62
N LEU A 2 22.48 19.82 29.63
CA LEU A 2 21.63 18.71 29.15
C LEU A 2 22.36 17.37 28.88
N TYR A 3 23.47 17.41 28.12
CA TYR A 3 24.29 16.22 27.81
C TYR A 3 25.04 15.67 29.04
N ASN A 4 25.38 16.53 30.01
CA ASN A 4 25.96 16.14 31.30
C ASN A 4 24.94 15.42 32.21
N GLU A 5 23.64 15.63 31.96
CA GLU A 5 22.53 14.93 32.60
C GLU A 5 22.07 13.69 31.79
N HIS A 6 22.84 13.31 30.75
CA HIS A 6 22.52 12.22 29.82
C HIS A 6 21.17 12.36 29.08
N LYS A 7 20.74 13.61 28.81
CA LYS A 7 19.49 13.94 28.13
C LYS A 7 19.72 14.53 26.73
N PHE A 8 18.87 14.13 25.78
CA PHE A 8 18.76 14.73 24.44
C PHE A 8 17.59 15.71 24.29
N TRP A 9 16.63 15.67 25.22
CA TRP A 9 15.36 16.38 25.13
C TRP A 9 15.23 17.44 26.22
N ILE A 10 14.77 18.63 25.83
CA ILE A 10 14.18 19.62 26.73
C ILE A 10 12.67 19.37 26.70
N GLU A 11 12.16 18.84 27.80
CA GLU A 11 10.71 18.67 28.00
C GLU A 11 10.09 20.01 28.43
N PRO A 12 8.87 20.36 27.96
CA PRO A 12 8.11 21.45 28.55
C PRO A 12 7.66 21.09 29.98
N GLU A 13 7.36 22.10 30.77
CA GLU A 13 6.72 21.89 32.08
C GLU A 13 5.32 21.27 31.88
N SER A 14 4.95 20.30 32.72
CA SER A 14 3.64 19.65 32.59
C SER A 14 2.51 20.69 32.85
N PRO A 15 1.46 20.75 32.01
CA PRO A 15 0.43 21.79 32.05
C PRO A 15 -0.18 22.10 33.43
N TYR A 16 -0.31 21.08 34.28
CA TYR A 16 -0.77 21.24 35.67
C TYR A 16 0.15 22.10 36.54
N TYR A 17 1.47 22.05 36.33
CA TYR A 17 2.47 22.80 37.12
C TYR A 17 2.70 24.21 36.58
N CYS A 18 2.43 24.45 35.28
CA CYS A 18 2.56 25.76 34.63
C CYS A 18 1.81 26.90 35.34
N PHE A 19 0.71 26.60 36.05
CA PHE A 19 -0.07 27.59 36.80
C PHE A 19 -0.15 27.33 38.31
N ARG A 20 0.30 26.16 38.80
CA ARG A 20 0.16 25.78 40.21
C ARG A 20 0.87 26.78 41.13
N GLY A 21 0.08 27.53 41.89
CA GLY A 21 0.58 28.53 42.85
C GLY A 21 1.11 29.83 42.23
N ARG A 22 0.83 30.10 40.94
CA ARG A 22 1.29 31.33 40.25
C ARG A 22 0.18 32.35 40.16
N GLN A 23 0.41 33.58 40.66
CA GLN A 23 -0.58 34.66 40.63
C GLN A 23 -0.84 35.23 39.22
N LYS A 24 0.04 34.96 38.24
CA LYS A 24 -0.14 35.36 36.84
C LYS A 24 -0.02 34.12 35.96
N PHE A 25 -0.99 33.96 35.06
CA PHE A 25 -0.96 32.95 34.02
C PHE A 25 -0.08 33.43 32.86
N ASP A 26 0.89 32.60 32.49
CA ASP A 26 1.74 32.80 31.30
C ASP A 26 1.45 31.66 30.32
N LEU A 27 0.73 31.97 29.24
CA LEU A 27 0.33 31.00 28.21
C LEU A 27 1.54 30.46 27.43
N ALA A 28 2.63 31.24 27.33
CA ALA A 28 3.88 30.82 26.69
C ALA A 28 4.64 29.72 27.48
N LEU A 29 4.08 29.21 28.58
CA LEU A 29 4.48 27.96 29.24
C LEU A 29 3.78 26.73 28.64
N LEU A 30 2.48 26.82 28.33
CA LEU A 30 1.72 25.73 27.71
C LEU A 30 2.11 25.52 26.24
N TYR A 31 2.48 26.59 25.54
CA TYR A 31 2.78 26.57 24.11
C TYR A 31 4.19 26.02 23.81
N ARG A 32 4.99 25.70 24.82
CA ARG A 32 6.38 25.24 24.63
C ARG A 32 6.41 23.88 23.94
N PRO A 33 7.03 23.75 22.75
CA PRO A 33 7.26 22.46 22.13
C PRO A 33 8.31 21.68 22.91
N ARG A 34 8.34 20.37 22.68
CA ARG A 34 9.42 19.49 23.14
C ARG A 34 10.62 19.64 22.19
N ILE A 35 11.79 20.01 22.71
CA ILE A 35 12.96 20.35 21.87
C ILE A 35 14.00 19.22 21.92
N PHE A 36 14.34 18.65 20.76
CA PHE A 36 15.49 17.75 20.61
C PHE A 36 16.76 18.57 20.39
N VAL A 37 17.79 18.35 21.19
CA VAL A 37 19.07 19.08 21.11
C VAL A 37 20.14 18.16 20.54
N TRP A 38 20.54 18.39 19.29
CA TRP A 38 21.55 17.60 18.59
C TRP A 38 22.93 18.27 18.61
N ALA A 39 23.90 17.67 19.31
CA ALA A 39 25.27 18.15 19.44
C ALA A 39 26.25 16.95 19.39
N PRO A 40 26.57 16.43 18.18
CA PRO A 40 27.35 15.19 18.05
C PRO A 40 28.80 15.33 18.54
N ASP A 41 29.33 16.55 18.61
CA ASP A 41 30.64 16.88 19.17
C ASP A 41 30.72 16.66 20.70
N LYS A 42 29.57 16.44 21.36
CA LYS A 42 29.48 16.03 22.77
C LYS A 42 29.33 14.51 22.93
N LEU A 43 29.24 13.76 21.84
CA LEU A 43 29.11 12.30 21.82
C LEU A 43 30.40 11.62 21.33
N VAL A 44 31.02 12.17 20.28
CA VAL A 44 32.24 11.63 19.65
C VAL A 44 33.16 12.75 19.18
N ASP A 45 34.46 12.44 19.09
CA ASP A 45 35.43 13.31 18.43
C ASP A 45 35.20 13.30 16.91
N ILE A 46 34.86 14.46 16.35
CA ILE A 46 34.62 14.64 14.91
C ILE A 46 35.86 15.25 14.25
N PHE A 47 36.22 14.75 13.07
CA PHE A 47 37.40 15.19 12.31
C PHE A 47 36.99 15.74 10.94
N CYS A 48 37.79 16.70 10.43
CA CYS A 48 37.56 17.34 9.14
C CYS A 48 37.76 16.34 7.99
N GLN A 49 36.71 16.15 7.18
CA GLN A 49 36.68 15.20 6.05
C GLN A 49 37.45 15.69 4.80
N ALA A 50 38.00 16.90 4.81
CA ALA A 50 38.79 17.41 3.69
C ALA A 50 40.09 16.59 3.51
N PRO A 51 40.44 16.18 2.27
CA PRO A 51 41.66 15.41 2.01
C PRO A 51 42.90 16.04 2.63
N ASN A 52 43.70 15.22 3.33
CA ASN A 52 44.92 15.61 4.04
C ASN A 52 44.75 16.64 5.18
N CYS A 53 43.52 16.98 5.61
CA CYS A 53 43.31 17.89 6.73
C CYS A 53 43.48 17.21 8.10
N GLY A 54 42.68 16.18 8.39
CA GLY A 54 42.77 15.36 9.60
C GLY A 54 42.54 16.08 10.95
N ARG A 55 42.25 17.40 10.95
CA ARG A 55 42.07 18.18 12.18
C ARG A 55 40.75 17.85 12.87
N LYS A 56 40.78 17.79 14.20
CA LYS A 56 39.57 17.74 15.03
C LYS A 56 38.73 19.01 14.81
N LEU A 57 37.42 18.86 14.68
CA LEU A 57 36.48 19.97 14.63
C LEU A 57 36.17 20.42 16.05
N HIS A 58 36.05 21.74 16.24
CA HIS A 58 35.64 22.36 17.49
C HIS A 58 34.27 23.03 17.30
N SER A 59 33.48 23.10 18.37
CA SER A 59 32.20 23.82 18.37
C SER A 59 32.47 25.31 18.62
N ASP A 60 32.21 26.15 17.62
CA ASP A 60 32.24 27.62 17.72
C ASP A 60 31.01 28.19 18.47
N GLY A 61 30.40 27.39 19.36
CA GLY A 61 29.17 27.71 20.09
C GLY A 61 27.89 27.36 19.31
N PHE A 62 26.79 27.98 19.71
CA PHE A 62 25.54 27.96 18.94
C PHE A 62 25.62 29.00 17.82
N ASN A 63 25.04 28.69 16.66
CA ASN A 63 24.84 29.67 15.60
C ASN A 63 24.06 30.88 16.15
N CYS A 64 24.53 32.10 15.88
CA CYS A 64 23.97 33.34 16.41
C CYS A 64 22.75 33.85 15.62
N ASP A 65 22.56 33.36 14.39
CA ASP A 65 21.25 33.32 13.72
C ASP A 65 20.85 31.83 13.57
N PRO A 66 20.46 31.17 14.69
CA PRO A 66 20.11 29.77 14.65
C PRO A 66 18.76 29.68 13.96
N ILE A 67 18.77 29.25 12.69
CA ILE A 67 17.57 28.80 11.99
C ILE A 67 17.03 27.59 12.76
N ALA A 68 16.21 27.87 13.76
CA ALA A 68 15.36 26.94 14.46
C ALA A 68 14.33 26.45 13.46
N ARG A 69 14.76 25.51 12.61
CA ARG A 69 13.93 24.74 11.71
C ARG A 69 12.72 24.29 12.52
N ARG A 70 11.55 24.82 12.18
CA ARG A 70 10.30 24.54 12.88
C ARG A 70 9.95 23.10 12.56
N ILE A 71 10.51 22.13 13.31
CA ILE A 71 10.15 20.72 13.26
C ILE A 71 8.65 20.60 13.57
N VAL A 72 7.88 20.81 12.51
CA VAL A 72 6.81 19.93 12.13
C VAL A 72 7.51 18.67 11.63
N ASP A 73 8.37 18.66 10.62
CA ASP A 73 8.57 19.47 9.36
C ASP A 73 9.33 20.85 9.36
N ILE A 74 9.05 21.86 8.50
CA ILE A 74 9.51 23.31 8.49
C ILE A 74 11.04 23.80 8.40
N ASP A 75 11.61 24.35 7.29
CA ASP A 75 12.92 25.14 7.24
C ASP A 75 12.83 26.45 6.38
N ARG A 76 13.85 27.26 5.96
CA ARG A 76 15.34 27.17 5.74
C ARG A 76 16.02 28.58 5.89
N CYS A 77 17.17 29.05 5.35
CA CYS A 77 18.14 28.73 4.26
C CYS A 77 19.46 29.60 4.44
N TYR A 78 20.72 29.33 4.00
CA TYR A 78 21.50 28.08 3.79
C TYR A 78 23.05 28.26 3.59
N LYS A 79 23.57 29.21 2.76
CA LYS A 79 24.91 29.14 2.08
C LYS A 79 26.22 29.42 2.91
N CYS A 80 27.41 29.58 2.28
CA CYS A 80 28.71 29.01 2.78
C CYS A 80 30.00 29.91 2.80
N LYS A 81 30.90 29.71 3.80
CA LYS A 81 32.38 29.95 3.77
C LYS A 81 33.30 29.01 4.62
N LYS A 82 32.90 28.14 5.58
CA LYS A 82 31.77 28.11 6.53
C LYS A 82 32.11 27.26 7.77
N THR A 83 31.44 27.53 8.89
CA THR A 83 31.15 26.56 9.98
C THR A 83 30.14 25.51 9.48
N ILE A 84 30.27 24.25 9.93
CA ILE A 84 29.39 23.11 9.57
C ILE A 84 28.40 22.85 10.73
N ASN A 85 27.15 22.52 10.43
CA ASN A 85 26.15 22.19 11.46
C ASN A 85 26.19 20.71 11.83
N GLY A 86 25.81 20.39 13.08
CA GLY A 86 25.73 19.02 13.59
C GLY A 86 24.83 18.07 12.80
N HIS A 87 23.90 18.56 11.97
CA HIS A 87 22.96 17.77 11.17
C HIS A 87 23.29 17.65 9.68
N ASP A 88 24.32 18.35 9.19
CA ASP A 88 24.68 18.39 7.76
C ASP A 88 25.19 17.01 7.27
N SER A 89 24.80 16.59 6.06
CA SER A 89 24.96 15.20 5.59
C SER A 89 26.41 14.70 5.60
N GLU A 90 27.36 15.48 5.09
CA GLU A 90 28.80 15.13 5.08
C GLU A 90 29.36 14.84 6.49
N LEU A 91 28.92 15.61 7.49
CA LEU A 91 29.30 15.41 8.88
C LEU A 91 28.65 14.14 9.43
N MET A 92 27.35 14.00 9.23
CA MET A 92 26.56 12.88 9.75
C MET A 92 26.97 11.52 9.17
N ASP A 93 27.29 11.46 7.87
CA ASP A 93 27.77 10.25 7.20
C ASP A 93 29.15 9.82 7.71
N SER A 94 29.96 10.76 8.24
CA SER A 94 31.24 10.47 8.90
C SER A 94 31.12 9.99 10.37
N LEU A 95 29.95 10.18 11.01
CA LEU A 95 29.74 9.70 12.38
C LEU A 95 29.56 8.17 12.41
N PRO A 96 29.95 7.49 13.50
CA PRO A 96 29.63 6.06 13.68
C PRO A 96 28.12 5.80 13.59
N TYR A 97 27.70 4.72 12.93
CA TYR A 97 26.27 4.48 12.68
C TYR A 97 25.41 4.48 13.96
N HIS A 98 25.93 3.98 15.09
CA HIS A 98 25.19 3.99 16.36
C HIS A 98 24.91 5.41 16.88
N ILE A 99 25.71 6.42 16.47
CA ILE A 99 25.45 7.84 16.69
C ILE A 99 24.45 8.36 15.66
N GLN A 100 24.61 7.99 14.38
CA GLN A 100 23.64 8.35 13.32
C GLN A 100 22.21 7.90 13.66
N SER A 101 22.03 6.71 14.24
CA SER A 101 20.73 6.17 14.64
C SER A 101 20.06 6.90 15.82
N ILE A 102 20.79 7.71 16.59
CA ILE A 102 20.23 8.57 17.66
C ILE A 102 19.55 9.81 17.07
N PHE A 103 19.81 10.16 15.80
CA PHE A 103 19.16 11.28 15.13
C PHE A 103 17.72 10.91 14.70
N LEU A 104 16.72 11.47 15.39
CA LEU A 104 15.31 11.07 15.29
C LEU A 104 14.49 11.82 14.21
N ALA A 105 15.13 12.37 13.17
CA ALA A 105 14.45 13.15 12.13
C ALA A 105 14.97 12.87 10.70
N ILE A 106 14.14 13.14 9.69
CA ILE A 106 14.42 13.07 8.25
C ILE A 106 14.20 14.46 7.65
N LEU A 107 15.18 15.05 6.96
CA LEU A 107 15.16 16.48 6.57
C LEU A 107 14.94 16.73 5.06
N THR A 108 14.28 17.84 4.70
CA THR A 108 13.90 18.23 3.32
C THR A 108 14.47 19.61 2.90
N HIS A 109 13.85 20.34 1.95
CA HIS A 109 14.27 21.71 1.63
C HIS A 109 13.74 22.72 2.66
N ARG A 110 12.50 22.52 3.10
CA ARG A 110 11.90 23.31 4.17
C ARG A 110 11.25 22.36 5.19
N GLY A 111 12.01 21.44 5.80
CA GLY A 111 11.58 20.78 7.05
C GLY A 111 12.30 19.52 7.47
N GLY A 112 11.72 18.80 8.43
CA GLY A 112 11.82 17.35 8.51
C GLY A 112 10.90 16.60 9.49
N ILE A 113 10.34 15.45 9.09
CA ILE A 113 9.49 14.62 9.96
C ILE A 113 10.29 13.96 11.08
N SER A 114 9.63 13.68 12.20
CA SER A 114 10.12 12.69 13.16
C SER A 114 10.23 11.31 12.50
N ARG A 115 11.25 10.54 12.89
CA ARG A 115 11.46 9.16 12.42
C ARG A 115 10.26 8.27 12.74
N GLN A 116 9.61 8.47 13.88
CA GLN A 116 8.41 7.72 14.28
C GLN A 116 7.24 7.91 13.30
N LEU A 117 7.05 9.12 12.75
CA LEU A 117 6.06 9.35 11.71
C LEU A 117 6.49 8.74 10.37
N ALA A 118 7.79 8.80 10.04
CA ALA A 118 8.35 8.16 8.84
C ALA A 118 8.12 6.63 8.83
N ASP A 119 8.43 5.99 9.96
CA ASP A 119 8.28 4.55 10.17
C ASP A 119 6.79 4.12 10.10
N LEU A 120 5.84 5.03 10.34
CA LEU A 120 4.39 4.80 10.19
C LEU A 120 3.87 4.96 8.75
N LEU A 121 4.50 5.78 7.90
CA LEU A 121 4.03 6.01 6.51
C LEU A 121 3.85 4.68 5.76
N ARG A 122 4.82 3.77 5.88
CA ARG A 122 4.83 2.47 5.21
C ARG A 122 3.67 1.55 5.64
N PRO A 123 3.52 1.16 6.92
CA PRO A 123 2.41 0.31 7.34
C PRO A 123 1.04 0.95 7.12
N CYS A 124 0.89 2.27 7.29
CA CYS A 124 -0.37 2.96 6.96
C CYS A 124 -0.73 2.83 5.48
N PHE A 125 0.20 3.20 4.58
CA PHE A 125 -0.06 3.23 3.14
C PHE A 125 -0.26 1.82 2.57
N GLN A 126 0.40 0.80 3.14
CA GLN A 126 0.19 -0.61 2.77
C GLN A 126 -1.18 -1.16 3.23
N ASN A 127 -1.79 -0.61 4.29
CA ASN A 127 -3.08 -1.05 4.84
C ASN A 127 -4.21 -0.04 4.54
N ALA A 128 -4.26 0.45 3.30
CA ALA A 128 -5.32 1.34 2.78
C ALA A 128 -5.53 2.69 3.51
N MET A 129 -4.62 3.10 4.40
CA MET A 129 -4.58 4.44 4.98
C MET A 129 -3.60 5.30 4.18
N GLY A 130 -4.07 5.82 3.03
CA GLY A 130 -3.27 6.67 2.14
C GLY A 130 -2.96 8.07 2.71
N PRO A 131 -2.20 8.90 1.97
CA PRO A 131 -1.69 10.19 2.44
C PRO A 131 -2.75 11.14 2.99
N GLU A 132 -3.92 11.21 2.35
CA GLU A 132 -5.04 12.08 2.75
C GLU A 132 -5.59 11.62 4.13
N ARG A 133 -5.98 10.34 4.24
CA ARG A 133 -6.48 9.75 5.51
C ARG A 133 -5.49 9.87 6.68
N LEU A 134 -4.19 9.88 6.39
CA LEU A 134 -3.16 10.09 7.41
C LEU A 134 -3.00 11.58 7.79
N HIS A 135 -3.19 12.50 6.84
CA HIS A 135 -3.27 13.94 7.14
C HIS A 135 -4.44 14.23 8.07
N ASP A 136 -5.65 13.74 7.75
CA ASP A 136 -6.86 13.92 8.56
C ASP A 136 -6.65 13.43 10.00
N LEU A 137 -6.06 12.23 10.16
CA LEU A 137 -5.73 11.64 11.46
C LEU A 137 -4.73 12.49 12.25
N LEU A 138 -3.71 13.04 11.60
CA LEU A 138 -2.73 13.93 12.23
C LEU A 138 -3.38 15.27 12.63
N GLN A 139 -4.31 15.78 11.83
CA GLN A 139 -5.07 16.99 12.13
C GLN A 139 -5.91 16.81 13.39
N GLU A 140 -6.73 15.75 13.46
CA GLU A 140 -7.52 15.43 14.65
C GLU A 140 -6.63 15.26 15.89
N LEU A 141 -5.50 14.57 15.79
CA LEU A 141 -4.58 14.39 16.93
C LEU A 141 -3.94 15.72 17.39
N HIS A 142 -3.62 16.63 16.47
CA HIS A 142 -3.06 17.95 16.78
C HIS A 142 -4.12 18.89 17.38
N HIS A 143 -5.33 18.93 16.82
CA HIS A 143 -6.45 19.70 17.37
C HIS A 143 -6.90 19.16 18.75
N LEU A 144 -6.93 17.84 18.94
CA LEU A 144 -7.21 17.22 20.24
C LEU A 144 -6.15 17.58 21.30
N ARG A 145 -4.87 17.70 20.93
CA ARG A 145 -3.82 18.21 21.83
C ARG A 145 -4.08 19.67 22.21
N TYR A 146 -4.41 20.52 21.24
CA TYR A 146 -4.75 21.93 21.45
C TYR A 146 -5.94 22.08 22.41
N SER A 147 -7.06 21.41 22.15
CA SER A 147 -8.27 21.47 22.97
C SER A 147 -8.05 20.97 24.40
N ARG A 148 -7.18 19.97 24.60
CA ARG A 148 -6.78 19.51 25.95
C ARG A 148 -5.97 20.56 26.72
N LEU A 149 -5.11 21.32 26.04
CA LEU A 149 -4.34 22.41 26.66
C LEU A 149 -5.23 23.62 26.97
N GLN A 150 -6.16 23.95 26.06
CA GLN A 150 -7.18 24.99 26.27
C GLN A 150 -8.10 24.64 27.45
N LEU A 151 -8.57 23.39 27.54
CA LEU A 151 -9.36 22.91 28.68
C LEU A 151 -8.57 22.99 29.99
N THR A 152 -7.29 22.60 29.99
CA THR A 152 -6.42 22.70 31.18
C THR A 152 -6.23 24.15 31.63
N TYR A 153 -6.13 25.08 30.67
CA TYR A 153 -6.06 26.52 30.96
C TYR A 153 -7.35 27.02 31.62
N LEU A 154 -8.51 26.76 31.02
CA LEU A 154 -9.82 27.20 31.51
C LEU A 154 -10.16 26.61 32.88
N THR A 155 -9.91 25.33 33.12
CA THR A 155 -10.16 24.71 34.44
C THR A 155 -9.19 25.20 35.52
N SER A 156 -7.96 25.60 35.14
CA SER A 156 -7.02 26.23 36.08
C SER A 156 -7.47 27.64 36.48
N ILE A 157 -8.10 28.38 35.58
CA ILE A 157 -8.72 29.69 35.90
C ILE A 157 -9.91 29.50 36.83
N ASP A 158 -10.84 28.61 36.50
CA ASP A 158 -12.03 28.31 37.30
C ASP A 158 -11.66 27.91 38.74
N HIS A 159 -10.73 26.95 38.89
CA HIS A 159 -10.19 26.57 40.19
C HIS A 159 -9.57 27.76 40.95
N GLN A 160 -8.85 28.67 40.28
CA GLN A 160 -8.32 29.87 40.95
C GLN A 160 -9.44 30.82 41.39
N GLN A 161 -10.50 31.00 40.59
CA GLN A 161 -11.63 31.86 40.96
C GLN A 161 -12.42 31.28 42.15
N GLN A 162 -12.66 29.97 42.17
CA GLN A 162 -13.34 29.28 43.27
C GLN A 162 -12.55 29.31 44.59
N HIS A 163 -11.22 29.25 44.52
CA HIS A 163 -10.34 29.29 45.69
C HIS A 163 -9.71 30.67 45.98
N ALA A 164 -10.18 31.74 45.34
CA ALA A 164 -9.74 33.10 45.63
C ALA A 164 -10.19 33.51 47.05
N PRO A 165 -9.30 34.06 47.90
CA PRO A 165 -9.68 34.50 49.24
C PRO A 165 -10.63 35.71 49.14
N GLN A 166 -11.85 35.57 49.68
CA GLN A 166 -12.82 36.67 49.75
C GLN A 166 -12.36 37.74 50.75
N LEU A 167 -11.54 38.68 50.28
CA LEU A 167 -11.09 39.86 51.01
C LEU A 167 -12.20 40.94 51.09
N SER A 168 -13.32 40.57 51.69
CA SER A 168 -14.52 41.39 51.87
C SER A 168 -14.42 42.35 53.07
N PHE A 169 -13.37 43.17 53.14
CA PHE A 169 -13.22 44.20 54.17
C PHE A 169 -12.64 45.50 53.61
N PHE A 170 -13.35 46.62 53.84
CA PHE A 170 -13.03 47.99 53.43
C PHE A 170 -12.70 48.25 51.94
N GLY A 171 -13.76 48.38 51.14
CA GLY A 171 -13.84 49.38 50.05
C GLY A 171 -13.00 49.17 48.79
N ALA A 172 -12.03 48.26 48.78
CA ALA A 172 -11.31 47.89 47.57
C ALA A 172 -12.26 47.15 46.61
N THR A 173 -12.59 47.76 45.47
CA THR A 173 -13.23 47.07 44.35
C THR A 173 -12.38 45.87 43.95
N GLY A 174 -12.98 44.68 43.93
CA GLY A 174 -12.26 43.44 43.61
C GLY A 174 -11.47 43.58 42.32
N VAL A 175 -10.19 43.19 42.35
CA VAL A 175 -9.32 43.25 41.17
C VAL A 175 -9.87 42.27 40.14
N ASN A 176 -10.47 42.81 39.07
CA ASN A 176 -10.84 42.03 37.89
C ASN A 176 -9.55 41.50 37.25
N GLN A 177 -9.16 40.30 37.67
CA GLN A 177 -7.96 39.62 37.19
C GLN A 177 -8.17 39.22 35.74
N SER A 178 -7.69 40.05 34.83
CA SER A 178 -7.78 39.79 33.39
C SER A 178 -6.89 38.60 33.03
N TYR A 179 -7.52 37.53 32.57
CA TYR A 179 -6.86 36.38 31.99
C TYR A 179 -6.75 36.59 30.46
N PRO A 180 -5.58 36.37 29.83
CA PRO A 180 -5.46 36.50 28.38
C PRO A 180 -6.34 35.47 27.65
N PRO A 181 -6.82 35.77 26.43
CA PRO A 181 -7.44 34.75 25.60
C PRO A 181 -6.41 33.64 25.26
N PHE A 182 -6.88 32.41 25.10
CA PHE A 182 -6.05 31.35 24.53
C PHE A 182 -5.95 31.58 23.01
N SER A 183 -4.75 31.52 22.44
CA SER A 183 -4.52 31.78 21.02
C SER A 183 -5.29 30.83 20.10
N ASN A 184 -5.49 31.21 18.84
CA ASN A 184 -5.89 30.26 17.81
C ASN A 184 -4.83 29.17 17.60
N PHE A 185 -5.23 28.02 17.05
CA PHE A 185 -4.33 26.90 16.78
C PHE A 185 -3.19 27.28 15.81
N ASP A 186 -3.50 28.03 14.77
CA ASP A 186 -2.61 28.41 13.67
C ASP A 186 -1.78 29.68 13.94
N ASP A 187 -1.97 30.35 15.08
CA ASP A 187 -1.27 31.58 15.43
C ASP A 187 0.26 31.40 15.42
N PRO A 188 1.01 32.09 14.54
CA PRO A 188 2.45 31.86 14.37
C PRO A 188 3.32 32.50 15.45
N LEU A 189 2.75 33.35 16.33
CA LEU A 189 3.45 34.00 17.43
C LEU A 189 3.15 33.34 18.79
N GLU A 190 2.01 32.66 18.91
CA GLU A 190 1.55 32.05 20.18
C GLU A 190 1.57 30.51 20.17
N TYR A 191 0.47 29.79 19.90
CA TYR A 191 0.45 28.31 19.95
C TYR A 191 1.29 27.64 18.85
N ALA A 192 1.41 28.27 17.68
CA ALA A 192 2.16 27.80 16.52
C ALA A 192 1.88 26.33 16.14
N GLY A 193 0.59 25.98 16.00
CA GLY A 193 0.12 24.71 15.44
C GLY A 193 0.35 24.60 13.94
N TYR A 194 0.44 23.37 13.45
CA TYR A 194 0.59 23.01 12.04
C TYR A 194 0.34 21.49 11.88
N VAL A 195 -0.05 21.03 10.69
CA VAL A 195 -0.23 19.62 10.31
C VAL A 195 0.40 19.39 8.92
N PRO A 196 1.24 18.36 8.71
CA PRO A 196 1.85 18.09 7.39
C PRO A 196 0.82 17.64 6.36
N SER A 197 0.80 18.27 5.19
CA SER A 197 -0.18 17.98 4.13
C SER A 197 0.04 16.63 3.45
N ALA A 198 -1.01 16.06 2.89
CA ALA A 198 -0.96 14.75 2.24
C ALA A 198 0.02 14.68 1.06
N THR A 199 0.11 15.72 0.22
CA THR A 199 1.13 15.83 -0.85
C THR A 199 2.55 15.80 -0.31
N TYR A 200 2.77 16.40 0.86
CA TYR A 200 4.07 16.44 1.51
C TYR A 200 4.42 15.07 2.16
N LEU A 201 3.45 14.40 2.79
CA LEU A 201 3.61 13.01 3.29
C LEU A 201 3.91 12.03 2.14
N ARG A 202 3.21 12.18 1.01
CA ARG A 202 3.41 11.46 -0.25
C ARG A 202 4.83 11.66 -0.79
N MET A 203 5.33 12.89 -0.83
CA MET A 203 6.70 13.20 -1.24
C MET A 203 7.76 12.49 -0.38
N ILE A 204 7.64 12.51 0.95
CA ILE A 204 8.63 11.85 1.82
C ILE A 204 8.55 10.33 1.70
N TYR A 205 7.35 9.76 1.62
CA TYR A 205 7.17 8.32 1.38
C TYR A 205 7.86 7.86 0.10
N THR A 206 7.68 8.60 -1.02
CA THR A 206 8.37 8.31 -2.28
C THR A 206 9.89 8.32 -2.09
N ALA A 207 10.46 9.38 -1.51
CA ALA A 207 11.91 9.48 -1.31
C ALA A 207 12.50 8.41 -0.36
N ILE A 208 11.71 7.89 0.59
CA ILE A 208 12.08 6.73 1.42
C ILE A 208 12.09 5.45 0.56
N MET A 209 11.09 5.26 -0.29
CA MET A 209 11.02 4.12 -1.20
C MET A 209 12.11 4.16 -2.29
N ASP A 210 12.52 5.35 -2.76
CA ASP A 210 13.64 5.52 -3.70
C ASP A 210 14.97 5.02 -3.09
N GLN A 211 15.22 5.26 -1.80
CA GLN A 211 16.38 4.66 -1.11
C GLN A 211 16.30 3.14 -0.98
N LEU A 212 15.08 2.60 -0.83
CA LEU A 212 14.84 1.16 -0.80
C LEU A 212 14.85 0.52 -2.19
N GLN A 213 14.73 1.30 -3.28
CA GLN A 213 14.59 0.80 -4.64
C GLN A 213 15.73 -0.16 -5.02
N LEU A 214 16.99 0.23 -4.81
CA LEU A 214 18.16 -0.63 -5.10
C LEU A 214 18.19 -1.93 -4.29
N PHE A 215 17.49 -2.00 -3.16
CA PHE A 215 17.31 -3.23 -2.40
C PHE A 215 16.12 -4.04 -2.91
N MET A 216 14.98 -3.39 -3.18
CA MET A 216 13.78 -4.03 -3.74
C MET A 216 14.08 -4.64 -5.11
N ASP A 217 14.71 -3.88 -6.02
CA ASP A 217 15.17 -4.35 -7.33
C ASP A 217 16.08 -5.56 -7.19
N LYS A 218 17.01 -5.56 -6.22
CA LYS A 218 17.93 -6.66 -5.98
C LYS A 218 17.23 -7.92 -5.45
N GLU A 219 16.32 -7.79 -4.49
CA GLU A 219 15.54 -8.95 -3.99
C GLU A 219 14.59 -9.47 -5.08
N MET A 220 14.01 -8.59 -5.90
CA MET A 220 13.23 -8.96 -7.09
C MET A 220 14.09 -9.69 -8.14
N MET A 221 15.35 -9.30 -8.34
CA MET A 221 16.32 -10.02 -9.18
C MET A 221 16.75 -11.39 -8.62
N VAL A 222 16.40 -11.71 -7.37
CA VAL A 222 16.60 -13.05 -6.75
C VAL A 222 15.33 -13.92 -6.89
N LEU A 223 14.20 -13.37 -7.35
CA LEU A 223 13.01 -14.14 -7.68
C LEU A 223 13.13 -14.70 -9.11
N ASP A 224 13.15 -16.03 -9.24
CA ASP A 224 12.95 -16.69 -10.53
C ASP A 224 11.60 -16.27 -11.13
N GLY A 225 11.59 -15.70 -12.34
CA GLY A 225 10.38 -15.24 -13.01
C GLY A 225 9.61 -16.39 -13.66
N VAL A 226 8.74 -17.08 -12.91
CA VAL A 226 8.11 -18.34 -13.33
C VAL A 226 6.69 -18.18 -13.94
N VAL A 227 5.90 -17.20 -13.47
CA VAL A 227 4.62 -16.82 -14.11
C VAL A 227 4.59 -15.31 -14.33
N LEU A 228 4.58 -14.89 -15.59
CA LEU A 228 4.63 -13.48 -15.98
C LEU A 228 3.26 -13.02 -16.49
N LYS A 229 2.63 -12.06 -15.80
CA LYS A 229 1.43 -11.36 -16.28
C LYS A 229 1.88 -10.04 -16.92
N GLY A 230 1.54 -9.88 -18.20
CA GLY A 230 1.80 -8.66 -18.97
C GLY A 230 0.53 -7.88 -19.20
N ASP A 231 0.57 -6.57 -18.96
CA ASP A 231 -0.53 -5.65 -19.25
C ASP A 231 -0.02 -4.33 -19.87
N HIS A 232 -0.90 -3.54 -20.47
CA HIS A 232 -0.58 -2.49 -21.43
C HIS A 232 -1.10 -1.12 -20.97
N THR A 233 -0.20 -0.30 -20.45
CA THR A 233 -0.53 1.03 -19.91
C THR A 233 -0.44 2.11 -20.99
N PHE A 234 -1.58 2.75 -21.28
CA PHE A 234 -1.66 3.92 -22.16
C PHE A 234 -1.43 5.27 -21.44
N LYS A 235 -1.55 5.32 -20.10
CA LYS A 235 -1.46 6.59 -19.35
C LYS A 235 -0.07 7.23 -19.43
N ILE A 236 0.99 6.47 -19.17
CA ILE A 236 2.39 6.95 -19.23
C ILE A 236 2.74 7.49 -20.63
N ILE A 237 2.25 6.84 -21.69
CA ILE A 237 2.49 7.24 -23.07
C ILE A 237 2.07 8.69 -23.35
N LYS A 238 0.99 9.19 -22.72
CA LYS A 238 0.54 10.58 -22.86
C LYS A 238 1.57 11.62 -22.39
N HIS A 239 2.52 11.21 -21.54
CA HIS A 239 3.59 12.05 -20.99
C HIS A 239 4.97 11.74 -21.58
N MET A 240 5.06 10.76 -22.50
CA MET A 240 6.31 10.47 -23.22
C MET A 240 6.51 11.41 -24.41
N ALA A 241 7.75 11.52 -24.88
CA ALA A 241 8.11 12.40 -25.98
C ALA A 241 7.35 12.05 -27.28
N LYS A 242 6.92 13.10 -27.99
CA LYS A 242 6.28 13.03 -29.30
C LYS A 242 7.24 13.49 -30.39
N VAL A 243 7.18 12.87 -31.56
CA VAL A 243 7.96 13.25 -32.76
C VAL A 243 6.98 13.66 -33.85
N GLY A 244 7.14 14.86 -34.42
CA GLY A 244 6.19 15.40 -35.41
C GLY A 244 4.76 15.67 -34.91
N GLY A 245 4.50 15.50 -33.60
CA GLY A 245 3.16 15.55 -33.00
C GLY A 245 2.57 14.16 -32.70
N GLU A 246 3.11 13.11 -33.31
CA GLU A 246 2.73 11.71 -33.09
C GLU A 246 3.41 11.12 -31.85
N SER A 247 2.80 10.09 -31.26
CA SER A 247 3.36 9.38 -30.12
C SER A 247 4.43 8.40 -30.57
N THR A 248 5.65 8.51 -30.04
CA THR A 248 6.79 7.63 -30.40
C THR A 248 6.57 6.17 -29.97
N PHE A 249 5.60 5.92 -29.08
CA PHE A 249 5.21 4.60 -28.58
C PHE A 249 3.68 4.52 -28.49
N TYR A 250 3.11 3.33 -28.69
CA TYR A 250 1.64 3.13 -28.65
C TYR A 250 1.11 2.68 -27.28
N ALA A 251 1.87 1.84 -26.58
CA ALA A 251 1.53 1.35 -25.23
C ALA A 251 2.83 1.03 -24.46
N LEU A 252 2.81 1.19 -23.13
CA LEU A 252 3.85 0.63 -22.26
C LEU A 252 3.40 -0.78 -21.84
N TYR A 253 4.07 -1.81 -22.36
CA TYR A 253 3.81 -3.18 -21.94
C TYR A 253 4.60 -3.49 -20.66
N THR A 254 3.90 -3.51 -19.53
CA THR A 254 4.45 -3.80 -18.20
C THR A 254 4.27 -5.28 -17.91
N VAL A 255 5.37 -5.98 -17.64
CA VAL A 255 5.36 -7.40 -17.26
C VAL A 255 5.74 -7.53 -15.79
N TYR A 256 4.88 -8.17 -14.99
CA TYR A 256 5.13 -8.43 -13.58
C TYR A 256 5.05 -9.92 -13.23
N HIS A 257 5.78 -10.30 -12.18
CA HIS A 257 5.87 -11.68 -11.73
C HIS A 257 4.76 -12.03 -10.73
N ILE A 258 3.96 -13.04 -11.03
CA ILE A 258 3.04 -13.68 -10.09
C ILE A 258 3.77 -14.87 -9.46
N SER A 259 4.47 -14.63 -8.35
CA SER A 259 5.04 -15.72 -7.55
C SER A 259 3.92 -16.46 -6.80
N PRO A 260 3.81 -17.80 -6.90
CA PRO A 260 2.98 -18.56 -5.97
C PRO A 260 3.47 -18.33 -4.53
N ARG A 261 2.56 -17.93 -3.63
CA ARG A 261 2.86 -17.77 -2.20
C ARG A 261 2.77 -19.13 -1.52
N TYR A 262 3.93 -19.75 -1.26
CA TYR A 262 4.02 -20.98 -0.48
C TYR A 262 3.86 -20.67 1.01
N ILE A 263 2.69 -21.00 1.53
CA ILE A 263 2.28 -20.66 2.89
C ILE A 263 2.84 -21.72 3.86
N ARG A 264 3.49 -21.28 4.94
CA ARG A 264 4.18 -22.18 5.88
C ARG A 264 3.56 -22.28 7.26
N THR A 265 2.68 -21.35 7.64
CA THR A 265 1.99 -21.39 8.94
C THR A 265 0.49 -21.24 8.81
N ILE A 266 -0.25 -21.71 9.82
CA ILE A 266 -1.69 -21.49 9.96
C ILE A 266 -2.02 -19.99 10.10
N SER A 267 -1.11 -19.20 10.70
CA SER A 267 -1.30 -17.75 10.87
C SER A 267 -1.28 -17.04 9.52
N ASP A 268 -0.27 -17.31 8.69
CA ASP A 268 -0.16 -16.74 7.34
C ASP A 268 -1.36 -17.16 6.48
N ALA A 269 -1.76 -18.44 6.56
CA ALA A 269 -2.92 -18.96 5.85
C ALA A 269 -4.22 -18.29 6.26
N ASN A 270 -4.42 -18.02 7.56
CA ASN A 270 -5.58 -17.28 8.04
C ASN A 270 -5.57 -15.83 7.54
N ILE A 271 -4.43 -15.14 7.57
CA ILE A 271 -4.30 -13.74 7.11
C ILE A 271 -4.61 -13.64 5.61
N ASP A 272 -3.92 -14.43 4.78
CA ASP A 272 -4.07 -14.36 3.32
C ASP A 272 -5.47 -14.79 2.84
N ILE A 273 -6.11 -15.74 3.53
CA ILE A 273 -7.49 -16.13 3.20
C ILE A 273 -8.51 -15.13 3.77
N ASN A 274 -8.25 -14.47 4.89
CA ASN A 274 -9.13 -13.39 5.36
C ASN A 274 -9.16 -12.22 4.37
N GLN A 275 -8.06 -11.94 3.66
CA GLN A 275 -8.04 -10.96 2.56
C GLN A 275 -8.91 -11.41 1.37
N ILE A 276 -9.04 -12.70 1.11
CA ILE A 276 -9.98 -13.22 0.09
C ILE A 276 -11.44 -13.11 0.59
N LEU A 277 -11.66 -13.31 1.90
CA LEU A 277 -13.00 -13.28 2.50
C LEU A 277 -13.57 -11.86 2.67
N SER A 278 -12.74 -10.83 2.87
CA SER A 278 -13.21 -9.43 2.97
C SER A 278 -13.93 -8.95 1.71
N ASP A 279 -13.54 -9.45 0.53
CA ASP A 279 -14.14 -9.09 -0.76
C ASP A 279 -15.57 -9.67 -0.94
N ILE A 280 -16.08 -10.41 0.05
CA ILE A 280 -17.47 -10.89 0.14
C ILE A 280 -18.38 -9.87 0.87
N GLU A 281 -17.82 -8.95 1.66
CA GLU A 281 -18.60 -8.04 2.54
C GLU A 281 -19.48 -7.06 1.74
N ASP A 282 -19.13 -6.80 0.48
CA ASP A 282 -19.92 -6.08 -0.55
C ASP A 282 -21.24 -6.78 -0.96
N GLY A 283 -21.58 -7.93 -0.36
CA GLY A 283 -22.79 -8.72 -0.68
C GLY A 283 -22.72 -9.44 -2.03
N ARG A 284 -21.55 -9.48 -2.67
CA ARG A 284 -21.30 -10.12 -3.96
C ARG A 284 -20.66 -11.48 -3.77
N SER A 285 -20.99 -12.43 -4.66
CA SER A 285 -20.29 -13.72 -4.69
C SER A 285 -18.93 -13.58 -5.37
N ILE A 286 -17.85 -13.97 -4.70
CA ILE A 286 -16.51 -14.04 -5.30
C ILE A 286 -16.31 -15.36 -6.05
N THR A 287 -15.34 -15.40 -6.96
CA THR A 287 -14.94 -16.62 -7.66
C THR A 287 -13.47 -16.91 -7.44
N ILE A 288 -13.15 -18.08 -6.89
CA ILE A 288 -11.78 -18.59 -6.74
C ILE A 288 -11.58 -19.77 -7.69
N ALA A 289 -10.34 -19.98 -8.17
CA ALA A 289 -9.96 -21.29 -8.67
C ALA A 289 -9.37 -22.13 -7.53
N PHE A 290 -9.68 -23.43 -7.55
CA PHE A 290 -9.32 -24.39 -6.51
C PHE A 290 -8.86 -25.70 -7.17
N ASP A 291 -7.67 -26.16 -6.78
CA ASP A 291 -7.13 -27.47 -7.14
C ASP A 291 -6.38 -28.05 -5.93
N THR A 292 -6.08 -29.36 -5.93
CA THR A 292 -5.45 -30.07 -4.80
C THR A 292 -4.55 -31.21 -5.25
N GLU A 293 -3.49 -31.48 -4.49
CA GLU A 293 -2.54 -32.55 -4.80
C GLU A 293 -2.29 -33.51 -3.61
N TRP A 294 -1.99 -34.77 -3.93
CA TRP A 294 -1.79 -35.85 -2.96
C TRP A 294 -0.98 -37.03 -3.52
N ASN A 295 -0.35 -37.81 -2.63
CA ASN A 295 0.41 -38.98 -3.04
C ASN A 295 -0.49 -40.09 -3.63
N TYR A 296 -0.17 -40.55 -4.84
CA TYR A 296 -0.84 -41.70 -5.45
C TYR A 296 0.15 -42.69 -6.05
N ASN A 297 0.10 -43.95 -5.60
CA ASN A 297 0.92 -45.03 -6.14
C ASN A 297 0.06 -46.02 -6.92
N LYS A 298 0.18 -45.99 -8.26
CA LYS A 298 -0.55 -46.85 -9.19
C LYS A 298 -0.28 -48.36 -9.01
N VAL A 299 0.88 -48.72 -8.46
CA VAL A 299 1.32 -50.12 -8.26
C VAL A 299 0.74 -50.66 -6.94
N THR A 300 1.01 -50.00 -5.81
CA THR A 300 0.54 -50.45 -4.49
C THR A 300 -0.93 -50.13 -4.22
N LYS A 301 -1.57 -49.34 -5.09
CA LYS A 301 -2.92 -48.74 -4.91
C LYS A 301 -3.03 -47.80 -3.71
N TYR A 302 -1.91 -47.38 -3.12
CA TYR A 302 -1.90 -46.38 -2.07
C TYR A 302 -2.45 -45.04 -2.56
N ILE A 303 -3.36 -44.48 -1.76
CA ILE A 303 -3.92 -43.13 -1.91
C ILE A 303 -3.61 -42.41 -0.60
N GLY A 304 -2.72 -41.42 -0.66
CA GLY A 304 -2.34 -40.58 0.47
C GLY A 304 -3.43 -39.61 0.89
N LYS A 305 -3.15 -38.87 1.97
CA LYS A 305 -4.05 -37.80 2.42
C LYS A 305 -3.94 -36.62 1.45
N MET A 306 -4.99 -35.83 1.29
CA MET A 306 -4.87 -34.54 0.61
C MET A 306 -3.77 -33.72 1.27
N ALA A 307 -2.71 -33.41 0.52
CA ALA A 307 -1.46 -32.90 1.09
C ALA A 307 -1.29 -31.40 0.85
N VAL A 308 -1.70 -30.94 -0.34
CA VAL A 308 -1.60 -29.55 -0.77
C VAL A 308 -2.94 -29.08 -1.33
N ILE A 309 -3.34 -27.86 -0.98
CA ILE A 309 -4.43 -27.11 -1.63
C ILE A 309 -3.83 -25.92 -2.37
N GLN A 310 -4.36 -25.61 -3.54
CA GLN A 310 -4.02 -24.42 -4.31
C GLN A 310 -5.25 -23.54 -4.52
N ILE A 311 -5.08 -22.23 -4.32
CA ILE A 311 -6.15 -21.23 -4.48
C ILE A 311 -5.62 -20.09 -5.34
N ALA A 312 -6.32 -19.76 -6.42
CA ALA A 312 -6.08 -18.53 -7.16
C ALA A 312 -7.29 -17.59 -7.05
N TYR A 313 -7.03 -16.30 -6.76
CA TYR A 313 -8.04 -15.27 -6.63
C TYR A 313 -7.45 -13.91 -7.04
N ASN A 314 -8.04 -13.22 -8.02
CA ASN A 314 -7.48 -12.01 -8.62
C ASN A 314 -6.01 -12.21 -9.03
N ASP A 315 -5.07 -11.49 -8.41
CA ASP A 315 -3.61 -11.65 -8.58
C ASP A 315 -2.93 -12.47 -7.45
N LEU A 316 -3.70 -12.97 -6.48
CA LEU A 316 -3.21 -13.88 -5.43
C LEU A 316 -3.20 -15.33 -5.91
N LEU A 317 -2.13 -16.04 -5.56
CA LEU A 317 -1.94 -17.47 -5.81
C LEU A 317 -1.33 -18.12 -4.57
N LEU A 318 -2.13 -18.86 -3.81
CA LEU A 318 -1.75 -19.46 -2.53
C LEU A 318 -1.51 -20.97 -2.68
N ILE A 319 -0.39 -21.46 -2.14
CA ILE A 319 -0.06 -22.89 -2.07
C ILE A 319 0.00 -23.29 -0.59
N LEU A 320 -0.93 -24.13 -0.15
CA LEU A 320 -1.13 -24.49 1.26
C LEU A 320 -0.81 -25.98 1.49
N PRO A 321 0.35 -26.32 2.11
CA PRO A 321 0.74 -27.70 2.44
C PRO A 321 -0.02 -28.23 3.68
N ILE A 322 -1.35 -28.34 3.55
CA ILE A 322 -2.31 -28.59 4.65
C ILE A 322 -2.05 -29.86 5.48
N LEU A 323 -1.30 -30.84 4.97
CA LEU A 323 -0.90 -32.00 5.78
C LEU A 323 0.06 -31.62 6.91
N HIS A 324 0.96 -30.67 6.66
CA HIS A 324 2.01 -30.27 7.60
C HIS A 324 1.54 -29.21 8.62
N TYR A 325 0.36 -28.62 8.41
CA TYR A 325 -0.34 -27.83 9.44
C TYR A 325 -0.94 -28.71 10.55
N GLY A 326 -1.20 -30.00 10.29
CA GLY A 326 -1.89 -30.93 11.20
C GLY A 326 -3.41 -30.68 11.32
N VAL A 327 -3.82 -29.42 11.43
CA VAL A 327 -5.21 -28.94 11.44
C VAL A 327 -5.40 -27.93 10.29
N LEU A 328 -6.61 -27.85 9.72
CA LEU A 328 -6.90 -26.84 8.70
C LEU A 328 -7.04 -25.44 9.34
N PRO A 329 -6.54 -24.36 8.67
CA PRO A 329 -6.78 -22.99 9.10
C PRO A 329 -8.27 -22.65 9.15
N GLU A 330 -8.68 -21.88 10.16
CA GLU A 330 -10.06 -21.45 10.37
C GLU A 330 -10.64 -20.76 9.12
N LYS A 331 -9.91 -19.79 8.56
CA LYS A 331 -10.40 -19.03 7.39
C LYS A 331 -10.43 -19.87 6.11
N LEU A 332 -9.63 -20.94 6.02
CA LEU A 332 -9.77 -21.92 4.95
C LEU A 332 -11.07 -22.72 5.09
N ILE A 333 -11.47 -23.09 6.32
CA ILE A 333 -12.75 -23.76 6.58
C ILE A 333 -13.92 -22.84 6.23
N ASP A 334 -13.83 -21.54 6.57
CA ASP A 334 -14.84 -20.54 6.23
C ASP A 334 -14.99 -20.37 4.71
N LEU A 335 -13.87 -20.19 3.98
CA LEU A 335 -13.83 -20.08 2.52
C LEU A 335 -14.43 -21.31 1.81
N LEU A 336 -14.13 -22.51 2.31
CA LEU A 336 -14.66 -23.77 1.79
C LEU A 336 -16.17 -23.90 2.03
N LYS A 337 -16.66 -23.50 3.21
CA LYS A 337 -18.08 -23.57 3.59
C LYS A 337 -18.94 -22.47 2.96
N SER A 338 -18.36 -21.32 2.63
CA SER A 338 -19.10 -20.16 2.14
C SER A 338 -19.85 -20.47 0.84
N ASN A 339 -21.15 -20.16 0.83
CA ASN A 339 -22.00 -20.17 -0.37
C ASN A 339 -21.75 -18.96 -1.27
N ASN A 340 -21.15 -17.88 -0.75
CA ASN A 340 -20.77 -16.71 -1.53
C ASN A 340 -19.42 -16.89 -2.26
N VAL A 341 -18.81 -18.08 -2.17
CA VAL A 341 -17.57 -18.43 -2.89
C VAL A 341 -17.91 -19.45 -3.97
N VAL A 342 -17.76 -19.06 -5.23
CA VAL A 342 -17.79 -19.98 -6.38
C VAL A 342 -16.41 -20.60 -6.53
N LYS A 343 -16.32 -21.94 -6.51
CA LYS A 343 -15.07 -22.69 -6.70
C LYS A 343 -14.99 -23.23 -8.12
N VAL A 344 -14.03 -22.76 -8.92
CA VAL A 344 -13.80 -23.23 -10.30
C VAL A 344 -12.55 -24.10 -10.35
N GLY A 345 -12.53 -25.09 -11.24
CA GLY A 345 -11.35 -25.93 -11.38
C GLY A 345 -11.60 -27.12 -12.28
N ARG A 346 -10.59 -27.99 -12.39
CA ARG A 346 -10.73 -29.23 -13.16
C ARG A 346 -10.91 -30.41 -12.22
N ASN A 347 -12.12 -31.00 -12.18
CA ASN A 347 -12.50 -32.10 -11.29
C ASN A 347 -12.70 -31.69 -9.80
N VAL A 348 -12.67 -30.37 -9.53
CA VAL A 348 -12.89 -29.69 -8.23
C VAL A 348 -14.04 -30.28 -7.40
N GLY A 349 -15.13 -30.73 -8.02
CA GLY A 349 -16.25 -31.36 -7.33
C GLY A 349 -15.90 -32.66 -6.59
N ASN A 350 -14.85 -33.38 -7.02
CA ASN A 350 -14.30 -34.56 -6.38
C ASN A 350 -13.20 -34.22 -5.36
N ASP A 351 -12.47 -33.13 -5.56
CA ASP A 351 -11.43 -32.68 -4.63
C ASP A 351 -12.07 -32.14 -3.34
N LEU A 352 -13.16 -31.37 -3.47
CA LEU A 352 -14.05 -31.04 -2.36
C LEU A 352 -14.69 -32.28 -1.71
N ALA A 353 -14.86 -33.39 -2.44
CA ALA A 353 -15.30 -34.67 -1.83
C ALA A 353 -14.17 -35.38 -1.09
N LYS A 354 -12.91 -35.21 -1.50
CA LYS A 354 -11.73 -35.76 -0.81
C LYS A 354 -11.40 -34.96 0.45
N ILE A 355 -11.45 -33.62 0.43
CA ILE A 355 -11.17 -32.84 1.65
C ILE A 355 -12.21 -33.10 2.75
N ASN A 356 -13.50 -33.21 2.38
CA ASN A 356 -14.56 -33.55 3.33
C ASN A 356 -14.34 -34.94 3.97
N ARG A 357 -13.81 -35.91 3.21
CA ARG A 357 -13.44 -37.24 3.75
C ARG A 357 -12.19 -37.20 4.63
N ASP A 358 -11.14 -36.56 4.16
CA ASP A 358 -9.80 -36.61 4.76
C ASP A 358 -9.67 -35.71 6.00
N TYR A 359 -10.44 -34.61 6.05
CA TYR A 359 -10.36 -33.58 7.09
C TYR A 359 -11.70 -33.28 7.78
N GLN A 360 -12.78 -34.00 7.45
CA GLN A 360 -14.10 -33.87 8.11
C GLN A 360 -14.70 -32.46 8.00
N VAL A 361 -14.37 -31.75 6.92
CA VAL A 361 -14.98 -30.47 6.54
C VAL A 361 -16.33 -30.74 5.86
N ASP A 362 -17.25 -29.78 5.96
CA ASP A 362 -18.47 -29.73 5.16
C ASP A 362 -18.36 -28.62 4.10
N ALA A 363 -17.41 -28.76 3.17
CA ALA A 363 -17.18 -27.76 2.13
C ALA A 363 -18.38 -27.66 1.19
N ASP A 364 -18.77 -26.44 0.80
CA ASP A 364 -19.96 -26.23 -0.03
C ASP A 364 -19.73 -26.70 -1.47
N ARG A 365 -20.50 -27.72 -1.86
CA ARG A 365 -20.46 -28.35 -3.20
C ARG A 365 -21.57 -27.83 -4.14
N ARG A 366 -22.33 -26.80 -3.74
CA ARG A 366 -23.39 -26.20 -4.57
C ARG A 366 -22.83 -25.15 -5.53
N HIS A 367 -21.88 -24.32 -5.08
CA HIS A 367 -21.30 -23.24 -5.86
C HIS A 367 -19.97 -23.67 -6.50
N VAL A 368 -20.04 -24.65 -7.42
CA VAL A 368 -18.87 -25.30 -8.03
C VAL A 368 -18.99 -25.30 -9.56
N VAL A 369 -17.94 -24.89 -10.26
CA VAL A 369 -17.87 -24.88 -11.73
C VAL A 369 -16.81 -25.85 -12.24
N GLU A 370 -17.26 -26.96 -12.82
CA GLU A 370 -16.41 -27.92 -13.51
C GLU A 370 -15.98 -27.39 -14.89
N LEU A 371 -14.72 -26.96 -15.01
CA LEU A 371 -14.21 -26.28 -16.21
C LEU A 371 -14.39 -27.08 -17.50
N GLY A 372 -14.31 -28.41 -17.46
CA GLY A 372 -14.55 -29.24 -18.64
C GLY A 372 -15.99 -29.17 -19.13
N SER A 373 -16.96 -29.17 -18.22
CA SER A 373 -18.38 -29.01 -18.56
C SER A 373 -18.69 -27.59 -19.03
N PHE A 374 -18.16 -26.59 -18.33
CA PHE A 374 -18.38 -25.18 -18.65
C PHE A 374 -17.73 -24.77 -19.99
N ALA A 375 -16.50 -25.21 -20.26
CA ALA A 375 -15.85 -24.99 -21.56
C ALA A 375 -16.60 -25.68 -22.72
N LYS A 376 -17.30 -26.79 -22.46
CA LYS A 376 -18.18 -27.43 -23.44
C LYS A 376 -19.47 -26.66 -23.66
N GLU A 377 -20.09 -26.16 -22.59
CA GLU A 377 -21.30 -25.34 -22.65
C GLU A 377 -21.06 -24.03 -23.43
N GLN A 378 -19.93 -23.36 -23.19
CA GLN A 378 -19.50 -22.18 -23.95
C GLN A 378 -18.90 -22.50 -25.34
N GLY A 379 -19.05 -23.73 -25.84
CA GLY A 379 -18.66 -24.14 -27.19
C GLY A 379 -17.15 -24.23 -27.47
N ALA A 380 -16.28 -24.05 -26.47
CA ALA A 380 -14.82 -24.05 -26.66
C ALA A 380 -14.24 -25.47 -26.81
N VAL A 381 -14.91 -26.52 -26.31
CA VAL A 381 -14.51 -27.93 -26.49
C VAL A 381 -15.72 -28.83 -26.70
N HIS A 382 -15.56 -29.95 -27.42
CA HIS A 382 -16.69 -30.86 -27.69
C HIS A 382 -16.94 -31.92 -26.60
N ASP A 383 -15.97 -32.21 -25.73
CA ASP A 383 -16.06 -33.21 -24.67
C ASP A 383 -15.72 -32.60 -23.29
N SER A 384 -16.61 -32.79 -22.30
CA SER A 384 -16.38 -32.32 -20.93
C SER A 384 -15.32 -33.12 -20.18
N ARG A 385 -14.82 -34.22 -20.76
CA ARG A 385 -13.67 -35.01 -20.30
C ARG A 385 -12.32 -34.45 -20.79
N THR A 386 -12.31 -33.41 -21.63
CA THR A 386 -11.08 -32.74 -22.10
C THR A 386 -10.18 -32.33 -20.93
N ASN A 387 -8.86 -32.51 -21.06
CA ASN A 387 -7.90 -32.16 -20.00
C ASN A 387 -7.65 -30.64 -19.95
N LEU A 388 -7.14 -30.11 -18.84
CA LEU A 388 -6.96 -28.66 -18.66
C LEU A 388 -5.97 -28.04 -19.68
N SER A 389 -4.94 -28.76 -20.11
CA SER A 389 -4.00 -28.28 -21.15
C SER A 389 -4.69 -28.06 -22.49
N ASN A 390 -5.53 -29.00 -22.92
CA ASN A 390 -6.32 -28.87 -24.14
C ASN A 390 -7.42 -27.79 -24.03
N ILE A 391 -7.99 -27.57 -22.84
CA ILE A 391 -8.94 -26.46 -22.61
C ILE A 391 -8.19 -25.12 -22.72
N CYS A 392 -6.99 -24.99 -22.15
CA CYS A 392 -6.17 -23.79 -22.29
C CYS A 392 -5.78 -23.51 -23.75
N ALA A 393 -5.46 -24.55 -24.54
CA ALA A 393 -5.22 -24.37 -25.97
C ALA A 393 -6.43 -23.76 -26.72
N ALA A 394 -7.66 -24.18 -26.40
CA ALA A 394 -8.88 -23.67 -27.05
C ALA A 394 -9.37 -22.31 -26.50
N VAL A 395 -9.03 -21.97 -25.26
CA VAL A 395 -9.54 -20.77 -24.57
C VAL A 395 -8.49 -19.64 -24.53
N LEU A 396 -7.22 -19.96 -24.29
CA LEU A 396 -6.11 -19.02 -24.14
C LEU A 396 -5.15 -19.04 -25.34
N GLY A 397 -5.38 -19.90 -26.35
CA GLY A 397 -4.55 -20.00 -27.55
C GLY A 397 -3.22 -20.75 -27.38
N SER A 398 -2.88 -21.17 -26.15
CA SER A 398 -1.68 -21.95 -25.85
C SER A 398 -2.00 -23.15 -24.96
N PRO A 399 -1.47 -24.35 -25.23
CA PRO A 399 -1.54 -25.47 -24.30
C PRO A 399 -0.74 -25.17 -23.02
N LEU A 400 -1.06 -25.88 -21.93
CA LEU A 400 -0.24 -25.90 -20.73
C LEU A 400 0.97 -26.80 -20.95
N TYR A 401 2.16 -26.20 -20.99
CA TYR A 401 3.42 -26.92 -20.96
C TYR A 401 3.88 -27.12 -19.52
N LYS A 402 3.50 -28.25 -18.93
CA LYS A 402 3.98 -28.66 -17.60
C LYS A 402 5.28 -29.44 -17.73
N GLY A 403 6.21 -29.21 -16.80
CA GLY A 403 7.44 -29.99 -16.68
C GLY A 403 7.17 -31.49 -16.44
N ASN A 404 8.17 -32.33 -16.71
CA ASN A 404 8.01 -33.78 -16.60
C ASN A 404 7.86 -34.24 -15.13
N ASN A 405 6.87 -35.11 -14.90
CA ASN A 405 6.67 -35.97 -13.73
C ASN A 405 6.28 -35.37 -12.36
N ASP A 406 6.26 -34.05 -12.13
CA ASP A 406 5.93 -33.51 -10.78
C ASP A 406 4.55 -33.92 -10.25
N ARG A 407 3.57 -34.23 -11.12
CA ARG A 407 2.27 -34.80 -10.74
C ARG A 407 2.35 -36.13 -9.96
N LEU A 408 3.44 -36.88 -10.11
CA LEU A 408 3.69 -38.15 -9.40
C LEU A 408 4.84 -38.02 -8.38
N SER A 409 5.14 -36.79 -7.95
CA SER A 409 6.11 -36.49 -6.90
C SER A 409 5.58 -36.80 -5.49
N ASN A 410 6.43 -36.63 -4.48
CA ASN A 410 6.01 -36.72 -3.08
C ASN A 410 5.39 -35.38 -2.62
N TRP A 411 4.06 -35.29 -2.68
CA TRP A 411 3.30 -34.14 -2.19
C TRP A 411 3.18 -34.09 -0.67
N GLU A 412 3.41 -35.21 0.02
CA GLU A 412 3.46 -35.32 1.50
C GLU A 412 4.86 -34.95 2.06
N SER A 413 5.61 -34.11 1.33
CA SER A 413 6.92 -33.59 1.73
C SER A 413 6.79 -32.32 2.57
N PRO A 414 7.46 -32.22 3.75
CA PRO A 414 7.35 -31.06 4.64
C PRO A 414 7.91 -29.76 4.04
N LEU A 415 8.65 -29.86 2.95
CA LEU A 415 8.98 -28.76 2.05
C LEU A 415 8.71 -29.22 0.62
N LEU A 416 7.88 -28.48 -0.11
CA LEU A 416 7.70 -28.69 -1.55
C LEU A 416 8.90 -28.11 -2.32
N SER A 417 9.29 -28.77 -3.40
CA SER A 417 10.29 -28.24 -4.34
C SER A 417 9.75 -27.05 -5.15
N PRO A 418 10.61 -26.18 -5.72
CA PRO A 418 10.17 -25.09 -6.61
C PRO A 418 9.31 -25.59 -7.78
N ASN A 419 9.64 -26.73 -8.37
CA ASN A 419 8.86 -27.34 -9.46
C ASN A 419 7.46 -27.77 -9.00
N GLN A 420 7.32 -28.36 -7.82
CA GLN A 420 6.01 -28.72 -7.24
C GLN A 420 5.17 -27.47 -6.95
N ILE A 421 5.78 -26.42 -6.38
CA ILE A 421 5.13 -25.13 -6.11
C ILE A 421 4.65 -24.47 -7.42
N TYR A 422 5.48 -24.50 -8.46
CA TYR A 422 5.15 -23.98 -9.79
C TYR A 422 4.05 -24.80 -10.47
N TYR A 423 4.19 -26.12 -10.55
CA TYR A 423 3.19 -27.03 -11.15
C TYR A 423 1.81 -26.80 -10.52
N ALA A 424 1.76 -26.80 -9.19
CA ALA A 424 0.53 -26.66 -8.42
C ALA A 424 -0.08 -25.25 -8.58
N GLY A 425 0.76 -24.20 -8.56
CA GLY A 425 0.31 -22.83 -8.78
C GLY A 425 -0.21 -22.58 -10.19
N LEU A 426 0.43 -23.18 -11.20
CA LEU A 426 0.02 -23.05 -12.60
C LEU A 426 -1.40 -23.58 -12.81
N ASP A 427 -1.75 -24.74 -12.25
CA ASP A 427 -3.08 -25.35 -12.43
C ASP A 427 -4.23 -24.49 -11.86
N ALA A 428 -4.06 -23.94 -10.65
CA ALA A 428 -5.05 -23.02 -10.08
C ALA A 428 -5.12 -21.70 -10.88
N TRP A 429 -3.98 -21.10 -11.22
CA TRP A 429 -3.93 -19.83 -11.95
C TRP A 429 -4.58 -19.93 -13.33
N VAL A 430 -4.25 -20.95 -14.14
CA VAL A 430 -4.82 -21.09 -15.49
C VAL A 430 -6.29 -21.51 -15.44
N SER A 431 -6.71 -22.24 -14.40
CA SER A 431 -8.13 -22.54 -14.16
C SER A 431 -8.98 -21.27 -14.00
N LEU A 432 -8.48 -20.26 -13.27
CA LEU A 432 -9.15 -18.97 -13.11
C LEU A 432 -9.17 -18.17 -14.43
N ASN A 433 -8.04 -18.12 -15.14
CA ASN A 433 -7.93 -17.39 -16.41
C ASN A 433 -8.82 -17.99 -17.51
N VAL A 434 -8.92 -19.32 -17.59
CA VAL A 434 -9.87 -20.03 -18.47
C VAL A 434 -11.31 -19.65 -18.13
N TYR A 435 -11.70 -19.69 -16.86
CA TYR A 435 -13.06 -19.33 -16.43
C TYR A 435 -13.42 -17.89 -16.83
N ASN A 436 -12.54 -16.93 -16.49
CA ASN A 436 -12.75 -15.51 -16.79
C ASN A 436 -12.88 -15.26 -18.31
N SER A 437 -12.00 -15.86 -19.11
CA SER A 437 -12.02 -15.76 -20.58
C SER A 437 -13.31 -16.33 -21.18
N LEU A 438 -13.84 -17.43 -20.63
CA LEU A 438 -15.11 -18.03 -21.06
C LEU A 438 -16.32 -17.16 -20.68
N ILE A 439 -16.33 -16.59 -19.48
CA ILE A 439 -17.35 -15.64 -19.03
C ILE A 439 -17.37 -14.38 -19.91
N GLU A 440 -16.20 -13.84 -20.25
CA GLU A 440 -16.07 -12.67 -21.12
C GLU A 440 -16.56 -12.96 -22.55
N ARG A 441 -16.12 -14.08 -23.15
CA ARG A 441 -16.65 -14.56 -24.45
C ARG A 441 -18.19 -14.66 -24.41
N SER A 442 -18.76 -15.20 -23.34
CA SER A 442 -20.22 -15.31 -23.16
C SER A 442 -20.92 -13.95 -23.10
N LYS A 443 -20.35 -12.96 -22.39
CA LYS A 443 -20.87 -11.58 -22.34
C LYS A 443 -20.85 -10.92 -23.72
N ASN A 444 -19.74 -11.05 -24.46
CA ASN A 444 -19.57 -10.43 -25.77
C ASN A 444 -20.51 -11.06 -26.82
N LEU A 445 -20.69 -12.39 -26.81
CA LEU A 445 -21.68 -13.07 -27.66
C LEU A 445 -23.11 -12.60 -27.36
N ARG A 446 -23.49 -12.44 -26.08
CA ARG A 446 -24.81 -11.91 -25.70
C ARG A 446 -25.02 -10.47 -26.20
N LYS A 447 -24.01 -9.61 -26.07
CA LYS A 447 -24.06 -8.21 -26.55
C LYS A 447 -24.26 -8.15 -28.08
N ASN A 448 -23.49 -8.94 -28.83
CA ASN A 448 -23.59 -8.99 -30.28
C ASN A 448 -24.95 -9.54 -30.75
N ASN A 449 -25.47 -10.59 -30.11
CA ASN A 449 -26.80 -11.14 -30.43
C ASN A 449 -27.94 -10.15 -30.12
N TYR A 450 -27.78 -9.28 -29.12
CA TYR A 450 -28.76 -8.23 -28.82
C TYR A 450 -28.79 -7.15 -29.93
N ILE A 451 -27.64 -6.82 -30.50
CA ILE A 451 -27.49 -5.88 -31.62
C ILE A 451 -28.06 -6.50 -32.93
N SER A 452 -27.75 -7.77 -33.23
CA SER A 452 -28.27 -8.43 -34.43
C SER A 452 -29.78 -8.63 -34.40
N ASN A 453 -30.36 -8.95 -33.24
CA ASN A 453 -31.79 -9.23 -33.14
C ASN A 453 -32.67 -7.96 -33.21
N ASN A 454 -32.11 -6.80 -32.86
CA ASN A 454 -32.81 -5.51 -32.96
C ASN A 454 -32.68 -4.84 -34.35
N SER A 455 -31.98 -5.45 -35.32
CA SER A 455 -31.71 -4.86 -36.65
C SER A 455 -32.48 -5.51 -37.80
N ILE A 456 -33.55 -6.30 -37.53
CA ILE A 456 -34.38 -6.92 -38.57
C ILE A 456 -35.88 -6.62 -38.35
N GLN A 457 -36.43 -5.76 -39.22
CA GLN A 457 -37.87 -5.61 -39.46
C GLN A 457 -38.12 -5.62 -40.98
N PRO A 458 -38.73 -6.68 -41.55
CA PRO A 458 -38.95 -6.75 -42.99
C PRO A 458 -40.20 -5.95 -43.40
N THR A 459 -40.01 -4.87 -44.15
CA THR A 459 -41.11 -4.17 -44.82
C THR A 459 -41.34 -4.72 -46.22
N THR A 460 -42.61 -4.78 -46.64
CA THR A 460 -43.06 -5.44 -47.87
C THR A 460 -42.95 -4.55 -49.11
N PRO A 461 -42.84 -5.14 -50.33
CA PRO A 461 -42.35 -4.42 -51.50
C PRO A 461 -43.40 -3.48 -52.13
N THR A 462 -42.91 -2.37 -52.68
CA THR A 462 -43.64 -1.53 -53.65
C THR A 462 -42.78 -1.37 -54.91
N THR A 463 -43.40 -1.56 -56.08
CA THR A 463 -42.72 -1.66 -57.38
C THR A 463 -42.81 -0.36 -58.16
N ILE A 464 -41.73 0.10 -58.82
CA ILE A 464 -41.68 0.47 -60.25
C ILE A 464 -40.30 1.01 -60.71
N SER A 465 -39.85 0.49 -61.86
CA SER A 465 -38.87 1.02 -62.84
C SER A 465 -37.50 1.60 -62.42
N SER A 466 -36.48 0.74 -62.53
CA SER A 466 -35.31 0.88 -63.43
C SER A 466 -34.49 2.20 -63.51
N LEU A 467 -33.16 2.09 -63.33
CA LEU A 467 -32.16 2.40 -64.38
C LEU A 467 -30.74 1.90 -64.00
N ILE A 468 -30.17 1.04 -64.87
CA ILE A 468 -28.77 0.91 -65.33
C ILE A 468 -27.57 1.25 -64.38
N TYR A 469 -26.62 0.30 -64.29
CA TYR A 469 -25.16 0.40 -64.03
C TYR A 469 -24.55 1.74 -63.57
N GLN A 470 -23.69 1.71 -62.54
CA GLN A 470 -22.23 1.46 -62.71
C GLN A 470 -21.50 1.26 -61.36
N ASP A 471 -20.28 0.71 -61.37
CA ASP A 471 -19.32 0.80 -60.25
C ASP A 471 -18.76 2.22 -60.14
N ASP A 472 -18.42 2.69 -58.92
CA ASP A 472 -17.06 3.20 -58.66
C ASP A 472 -16.73 3.33 -57.17
N ASN A 473 -15.45 3.60 -56.87
CA ASN A 473 -14.90 3.79 -55.53
C ASN A 473 -15.11 5.21 -55.00
N GLN A 474 -15.48 5.33 -53.72
CA GLN A 474 -14.66 6.01 -52.71
C GLN A 474 -15.24 5.85 -51.30
N GLY A 475 -14.38 5.97 -50.28
CA GLY A 475 -14.80 6.00 -48.88
C GLY A 475 -14.64 7.40 -48.28
N GLN A 476 -15.56 7.79 -47.42
CA GLN A 476 -15.39 8.94 -46.52
C GLN A 476 -16.23 8.76 -45.24
N GLU A 477 -15.77 9.38 -44.16
CA GLU A 477 -16.44 9.43 -42.86
C GLU A 477 -17.60 10.44 -42.87
N TYR A 478 -18.66 10.17 -42.10
CA TYR A 478 -19.44 11.07 -41.20
C TYR A 478 -20.27 10.08 -40.33
N LEU A 479 -20.29 10.16 -38.99
CA LEU A 479 -21.22 10.97 -38.16
C LEU A 479 -22.70 10.81 -38.59
N ASP A 480 -23.67 10.70 -37.68
CA ASP A 480 -23.72 11.28 -36.32
C ASP A 480 -24.64 10.46 -35.36
N SER A 481 -24.79 10.94 -34.12
CA SER A 481 -26.00 10.91 -33.23
C SER A 481 -26.96 9.68 -33.19
N ASP A 482 -27.50 9.22 -32.06
CA ASP A 482 -27.67 9.89 -30.76
C ASP A 482 -27.96 8.89 -29.60
N SER A 483 -28.04 9.43 -28.38
CA SER A 483 -28.67 9.03 -27.09
C SER A 483 -29.65 7.83 -27.04
N LEU A 484 -29.95 7.17 -25.91
CA LEU A 484 -29.88 7.44 -24.45
C LEU A 484 -29.41 6.15 -23.71
N LEU A 485 -29.17 6.02 -22.39
CA LEU A 485 -29.17 6.92 -21.22
C LEU A 485 -28.29 6.27 -20.12
N TYR A 486 -27.66 7.06 -19.25
CA TYR A 486 -27.51 6.80 -17.80
C TYR A 486 -27.31 8.15 -17.09
N ASP A 487 -28.01 8.37 -15.98
CA ASP A 487 -27.95 9.62 -15.22
C ASP A 487 -26.69 9.69 -14.35
N GLU A 488 -25.89 10.74 -14.50
CA GLU A 488 -24.88 11.15 -13.52
C GLU A 488 -25.41 12.38 -12.76
N ASP A 489 -25.60 12.25 -11.44
CA ASP A 489 -26.06 13.36 -10.60
C ASP A 489 -25.00 14.47 -10.53
N ILE A 490 -25.41 15.68 -10.89
CA ILE A 490 -24.51 16.83 -11.08
C ILE A 490 -24.16 17.46 -9.73
N PHE A 491 -22.86 17.49 -9.43
CA PHE A 491 -22.27 18.54 -8.59
C PHE A 491 -21.35 19.40 -9.46
N GLU A 492 -21.78 20.63 -9.74
CA GLU A 492 -20.96 21.62 -10.45
C GLU A 492 -19.87 22.16 -9.52
N GLU A 493 -18.67 21.57 -9.56
CA GLU A 493 -17.47 22.33 -9.18
C GLU A 493 -17.22 23.40 -10.25
N GLN A 494 -17.45 24.65 -9.89
CA GLN A 494 -17.10 25.81 -10.71
C GLN A 494 -15.60 25.78 -11.02
N PRO A 495 -15.16 26.24 -12.20
CA PRO A 495 -13.74 26.25 -12.55
C PRO A 495 -13.00 27.32 -11.73
N GLU A 496 -12.52 26.93 -10.55
CA GLU A 496 -11.49 27.69 -9.84
C GLU A 496 -10.29 27.85 -10.77
N LYS A 497 -9.82 29.09 -10.89
CA LYS A 497 -8.71 29.42 -11.79
C LYS A 497 -7.46 28.76 -11.23
N GLU A 498 -6.82 27.90 -12.02
CA GLU A 498 -5.44 27.50 -11.78
C GLU A 498 -4.54 28.74 -11.76
N VAL A 499 -4.34 29.30 -10.57
CA VAL A 499 -3.18 30.12 -10.27
C VAL A 499 -2.01 29.19 -10.42
N ILE A 500 -1.18 29.43 -11.44
CA ILE A 500 0.02 28.64 -11.69
C ILE A 500 1.05 28.94 -10.60
N GLU A 501 0.88 28.31 -9.44
CA GLU A 501 1.84 28.37 -8.34
C GLU A 501 3.15 27.73 -8.78
N GLN A 502 4.22 28.52 -8.66
CA GLN A 502 5.48 28.24 -9.33
C GLN A 502 6.27 27.17 -8.58
N ASN A 503 6.33 25.95 -9.13
CA ASN A 503 7.27 24.86 -8.79
C ASN A 503 8.05 25.04 -7.47
N GLU A 504 7.38 24.86 -6.32
CA GLU A 504 8.05 24.96 -5.04
C GLU A 504 9.05 23.82 -4.86
N ASN A 505 10.33 24.19 -4.78
CA ASN A 505 11.45 23.26 -4.97
C ASN A 505 11.80 22.49 -3.68
N TYR A 506 10.87 21.63 -3.23
CA TYR A 506 10.90 20.89 -1.95
C TYR A 506 11.91 19.72 -1.87
N GLY A 507 13.06 19.80 -2.56
CA GLY A 507 14.05 18.72 -2.61
C GLY A 507 14.51 18.20 -1.24
N ILE A 508 14.40 16.87 -1.03
CA ILE A 508 14.83 16.19 0.19
C ILE A 508 16.33 16.48 0.46
N THR A 509 16.73 16.79 1.70
CA THR A 509 18.15 16.95 2.05
C THR A 509 18.78 15.70 2.64
N ARG A 510 18.03 14.94 3.44
CA ARG A 510 18.61 13.82 4.18
C ARG A 510 17.58 12.82 4.69
N ILE A 511 17.60 11.61 4.13
CA ILE A 511 17.04 10.39 4.73
C ILE A 511 18.21 9.53 5.23
N LEU A 512 18.13 9.04 6.47
CA LEU A 512 19.10 8.12 7.06
C LEU A 512 19.00 6.74 6.40
N LYS A 513 20.14 6.07 6.19
CA LYS A 513 20.17 4.68 5.70
C LYS A 513 19.32 3.77 6.59
N ASP A 514 18.53 2.94 5.93
CA ASP A 514 17.61 2.01 6.57
C ASP A 514 18.35 0.94 7.44
N PRO A 515 17.84 0.57 8.63
CA PRO A 515 18.50 -0.42 9.49
C PRO A 515 18.63 -1.82 8.87
N PHE A 516 17.66 -2.26 8.05
CA PHE A 516 17.71 -3.53 7.35
C PHE A 516 18.79 -3.51 6.26
N HIS A 517 18.96 -2.39 5.55
CA HIS A 517 20.06 -2.19 4.60
C HIS A 517 21.43 -2.34 5.29
N LEU A 518 21.59 -1.78 6.50
CA LEU A 518 22.83 -1.94 7.26
C LEU A 518 23.01 -3.38 7.80
N MET A 519 21.96 -4.03 8.31
CA MET A 519 22.05 -5.42 8.76
C MET A 519 22.47 -6.36 7.63
N ALA A 520 21.99 -6.13 6.40
CA ALA A 520 22.43 -6.86 5.21
C ALA A 520 23.91 -6.60 4.86
N GLN A 521 24.40 -5.36 5.02
CA GLN A 521 25.80 -5.01 4.76
C GLN A 521 26.78 -5.54 5.80
N LEU A 522 26.42 -5.53 7.08
CA LEU A 522 27.31 -5.92 8.19
C LEU A 522 27.59 -7.43 8.25
N LYS A 523 26.96 -8.25 7.40
CA LYS A 523 27.05 -9.73 7.40
C LYS A 523 26.88 -10.35 8.79
N ILE A 524 26.08 -9.73 9.66
CA ILE A 524 25.76 -10.30 10.97
C ILE A 524 25.04 -11.63 10.70
N PRO A 525 25.57 -12.78 11.13
CA PRO A 525 24.89 -14.04 10.89
C PRO A 525 23.55 -13.98 11.59
N LYS A 526 22.46 -14.19 10.82
CA LYS A 526 21.11 -14.36 11.37
C LYS A 526 21.14 -15.59 12.30
N LYS A 527 21.39 -15.39 13.58
CA LYS A 527 21.07 -16.38 14.61
C LYS A 527 19.58 -16.60 14.51
N HIS A 528 19.18 -17.81 14.11
CA HIS A 528 17.78 -18.23 14.13
C HIS A 528 17.24 -18.01 15.55
N SER A 529 16.20 -17.19 15.66
CA SER A 529 15.54 -16.86 16.92
C SER A 529 14.04 -17.08 16.75
N LEU A 530 13.63 -18.33 17.00
CA LEU A 530 12.26 -18.80 17.26
C LEU A 530 11.20 -18.33 16.24
#